data_AF-A0ABD1YI62-F1
#
_entry.id   AF-A0ABD1YI62-F1
#
_cell.length_a   1.000
_cell.length_b   1.000
_cell.length_c   1.000
_cell.angle_alpha   90.00
_cell.angle_beta   90.00
_cell.angle_gamma   90.00
#
_symmetry.space_group_name_H-M   'P 1'
#
loop_
_entity.id
_entity.type
_entity.pdbx_description
1 polymer ?
#
loop_
_entity_poly.entity_id
_entity_poly.type
_entity_poly.pdbx_seq_one_letter_code
_entity_poly.pdbx_strand_id
1 'polypeptide(L)'
;MSPMKIGFVLSLALLALVSVAEGGVSFKSLNRTLTVQAKIQASNATSGLAHVGTDHLVISWAFNSSFAGKDADYVNVKIRLCYAPVSQTDRGWRKTKDDLHKDKTCSKGIAKQKYVATGNTTTWRITKDVPGAIYFVRVYAVDALGTQLAFGQTTDKNKTTNLFEIVPISGRHASVDVAAAVFSVFSVGSLMGFLSLEAIKQRKLNGKAGQ
;
A
#
# COMPACT_ATOMS: atom_id res chain seq x y z
N MET A 1 -12.60 -13.40 58.70
CA MET A 1 -13.02 -12.98 57.35
C MET A 1 -13.92 -14.08 56.78
N SER A 2 -15.15 -13.73 56.43
CA SER A 2 -16.21 -14.69 56.09
C SER A 2 -15.98 -15.35 54.71
N PRO A 3 -16.25 -16.67 54.56
CA PRO A 3 -16.01 -17.43 53.33
C PRO A 3 -16.78 -16.89 52.12
N MET A 4 -17.85 -16.13 52.38
CA MET A 4 -18.70 -15.50 51.36
C MET A 4 -17.98 -14.38 50.57
N LYS A 5 -16.98 -13.71 51.17
CA LYS A 5 -16.22 -12.64 50.49
C LYS A 5 -15.17 -13.19 49.52
N ILE A 6 -14.65 -14.39 49.79
CA ILE A 6 -13.61 -15.03 48.97
C ILE A 6 -14.23 -15.56 47.67
N GLY A 7 -15.43 -16.15 47.73
CA GLY A 7 -16.14 -16.65 46.54
C GLY A 7 -16.54 -15.55 45.56
N PHE A 8 -16.94 -14.37 46.06
CA PHE A 8 -17.31 -13.24 45.20
C PHE A 8 -16.11 -12.62 44.47
N VAL A 9 -14.95 -12.53 45.14
CA VAL A 9 -13.70 -12.05 44.52
C VAL A 9 -13.16 -13.04 43.49
N LEU A 10 -13.28 -14.34 43.76
CA LEU A 10 -12.88 -15.39 42.80
C LEU A 10 -13.76 -15.37 41.54
N SER A 11 -15.06 -15.15 41.68
CA SER A 11 -16.00 -15.01 40.57
C SER A 11 -15.72 -13.78 39.70
N LEU A 12 -15.40 -12.62 40.30
CA LEU A 12 -15.02 -11.42 39.55
C LEU A 12 -13.68 -11.58 38.81
N ALA A 13 -12.73 -12.32 39.40
CA ALA A 13 -11.44 -12.60 38.77
C ALA A 13 -11.55 -13.53 37.54
N LEU A 14 -12.51 -14.47 37.55
CA LEU A 14 -12.76 -15.37 36.42
C LEU A 14 -13.42 -14.70 35.21
N LEU A 15 -14.22 -13.63 35.40
CA LEU A 15 -14.78 -12.87 34.27
C LEU A 15 -13.76 -11.96 33.57
N ALA A 16 -12.62 -11.65 34.19
CA ALA A 16 -11.58 -10.80 33.61
C ALA A 16 -10.65 -11.53 32.61
N LEU A 17 -10.79 -12.86 32.47
CA LEU A 17 -9.92 -13.70 31.63
C LEU A 17 -10.57 -14.12 30.30
N VAL A 18 -11.80 -13.70 30.01
CA VAL A 18 -12.35 -13.84 28.66
C VAL A 18 -11.70 -12.77 27.78
N SER A 19 -10.47 -13.04 27.33
CA SER A 19 -9.95 -12.40 26.13
C SER A 19 -10.83 -12.85 24.98
N VAL A 20 -11.52 -11.90 24.36
CA VAL A 20 -12.21 -12.15 23.10
C VAL A 20 -11.10 -12.53 22.11
N ALA A 21 -10.99 -13.81 21.80
CA ALA A 21 -10.25 -14.25 20.63
C ALA A 21 -11.03 -13.72 19.41
N GLU A 22 -10.72 -12.50 18.98
CA GLU A 22 -11.19 -11.97 17.72
C GLU A 22 -10.64 -12.88 16.61
N GLY A 23 -11.48 -13.81 16.16
CA GLY A 23 -11.17 -14.69 15.04
C GLY A 23 -10.95 -13.85 13.79
N GLY A 24 -9.69 -13.67 13.41
CA GLY A 24 -9.34 -13.01 12.16
C GLY A 24 -9.92 -13.76 10.96
N VAL A 25 -10.52 -13.03 10.01
CA VAL A 25 -11.07 -13.62 8.79
C VAL A 25 -9.91 -14.12 7.91
N SER A 26 -9.94 -15.40 7.57
CA SER A 26 -9.01 -15.98 6.59
C SER A 26 -9.41 -15.58 5.17
N PHE A 27 -8.44 -15.18 4.35
CA PHE A 27 -8.69 -14.86 2.94
C PHE A 27 -9.04 -16.11 2.13
N LYS A 28 -8.41 -17.25 2.42
CA LYS A 28 -8.70 -18.53 1.75
C LYS A 28 -10.13 -19.02 1.93
N SER A 29 -10.79 -18.68 3.04
CA SER A 29 -12.18 -19.07 3.27
C SER A 29 -13.20 -18.19 2.53
N LEU A 30 -12.77 -17.06 1.93
CA LEU A 30 -13.67 -16.17 1.23
C LEU A 30 -13.95 -16.63 -0.19
N ASN A 31 -15.22 -16.53 -0.58
CA ASN A 31 -15.63 -16.83 -1.95
C ASN A 31 -15.47 -15.61 -2.87
N ARG A 32 -15.09 -15.87 -4.12
CA ARG A 32 -14.96 -14.83 -5.15
C ARG A 32 -16.30 -14.63 -5.87
N THR A 33 -17.21 -13.88 -5.27
CA THR A 33 -18.58 -13.68 -5.78
C THR A 33 -18.77 -12.37 -6.56
N LEU A 34 -17.85 -11.42 -6.43
CA LEU A 34 -17.93 -10.12 -7.11
C LEU A 34 -17.07 -10.08 -8.38
N THR A 35 -17.62 -9.54 -9.46
CA THR A 35 -16.90 -9.18 -10.68
C THR A 35 -16.42 -7.74 -10.55
N VAL A 36 -15.14 -7.48 -10.78
CA VAL A 36 -14.53 -6.15 -10.61
C VAL A 36 -13.75 -5.78 -11.87
N GLN A 37 -13.94 -4.57 -12.36
CA GLN A 37 -13.13 -3.97 -13.42
C GLN A 37 -12.57 -2.63 -12.94
N ALA A 38 -11.32 -2.34 -13.30
CA ALA A 38 -10.71 -1.04 -13.07
C ALA A 38 -10.10 -0.54 -14.38
N LYS A 39 -10.35 0.72 -14.70
CA LYS A 39 -9.81 1.40 -15.88
C LYS A 39 -9.21 2.73 -15.45
N ILE A 40 -8.02 3.03 -15.96
CA ILE A 40 -7.39 4.32 -15.75
C ILE A 40 -8.06 5.32 -16.71
N GLN A 41 -8.61 6.37 -16.14
CA GLN A 41 -9.05 7.56 -16.86
C GLN A 41 -7.91 8.57 -16.77
N ALA A 42 -6.94 8.43 -17.68
CA ALA A 42 -5.82 9.34 -17.84
C ALA A 42 -6.03 10.21 -19.10
N SER A 43 -5.45 11.41 -19.08
CA SER A 43 -5.46 12.35 -20.20
C SER A 43 -4.78 11.79 -21.47
N ASN A 44 -3.85 10.84 -21.30
CA ASN A 44 -3.10 10.15 -22.37
C ASN A 44 -3.08 8.63 -22.09
N ALA A 45 -4.10 7.91 -22.56
CA ALA A 45 -4.42 6.54 -22.17
C ALA A 45 -3.69 5.42 -22.96
N THR A 46 -2.42 5.61 -23.33
CA THR A 46 -1.70 4.67 -24.22
C THR A 46 -0.82 3.64 -23.53
N SER A 47 -0.66 3.71 -22.21
CA SER A 47 0.11 2.71 -21.45
C SER A 47 -0.48 2.64 -20.05
N GLY A 48 -0.64 1.46 -19.46
CA GLY A 48 -1.29 1.20 -18.15
C GLY A 48 -0.59 1.82 -16.93
N LEU A 49 -0.20 3.08 -17.04
CA LEU A 49 0.48 3.95 -16.09
C LEU A 49 -0.48 5.06 -15.68
N ALA A 50 -0.53 5.35 -14.39
CA ALA A 50 -1.32 6.43 -13.83
C ALA A 50 -0.46 7.29 -12.89
N HIS A 51 -0.58 8.60 -13.01
CA HIS A 51 0.14 9.57 -12.20
C HIS A 51 -0.68 9.96 -10.98
N VAL A 52 -0.06 9.91 -9.80
CA VAL A 52 -0.72 10.36 -8.56
C VAL A 52 -1.03 11.87 -8.64
N GLY A 53 -2.16 12.27 -8.07
CA GLY A 53 -2.61 13.65 -7.97
C GLY A 53 -3.42 14.15 -9.16
N THR A 54 -3.21 13.60 -10.36
CA THR A 54 -3.82 14.04 -11.62
C THR A 54 -4.80 13.01 -12.18
N ASP A 55 -4.38 11.75 -12.27
CA ASP A 55 -5.18 10.73 -12.96
C ASP A 55 -6.26 10.14 -12.05
N HIS A 56 -7.33 9.66 -12.69
CA HIS A 56 -8.47 9.04 -12.03
C HIS A 56 -8.55 7.54 -12.36
N LEU A 57 -8.94 6.75 -11.38
CA LEU A 57 -9.22 5.33 -11.53
C LEU A 57 -10.74 5.12 -11.47
N VAL A 58 -11.31 4.62 -12.57
CA VAL A 58 -12.72 4.26 -12.67
C VAL A 58 -12.86 2.79 -12.33
N ILE A 59 -13.54 2.50 -11.23
CA ILE A 59 -13.70 1.16 -10.69
C ILE A 59 -15.17 0.80 -10.74
N SER A 60 -15.49 -0.28 -11.43
CA SER A 60 -16.82 -0.86 -11.44
C SER A 60 -16.79 -2.23 -10.79
N TRP A 61 -17.86 -2.54 -10.08
CA TRP A 61 -18.05 -3.86 -9.49
C TRP A 61 -19.51 -4.25 -9.60
N ALA A 62 -19.79 -5.55 -9.71
CA ALA A 62 -21.13 -6.12 -9.73
C ALA A 62 -21.13 -7.51 -9.10
N PHE A 63 -22.28 -7.96 -8.61
CA PHE A 63 -22.44 -9.32 -8.13
C PHE A 63 -22.55 -10.30 -9.30
N ASN A 64 -21.87 -11.43 -9.19
CA ASN A 64 -21.98 -12.48 -10.20
C ASN A 64 -23.21 -13.35 -9.91
N SER A 65 -24.20 -13.30 -10.80
CA SER A 65 -25.49 -14.01 -10.66
C SER A 65 -25.35 -15.53 -10.58
N SER A 66 -24.20 -16.10 -10.98
CA SER A 66 -23.91 -17.53 -10.79
C SER A 66 -23.85 -17.95 -9.31
N PHE A 67 -23.74 -17.00 -8.38
CA PHE A 67 -23.72 -17.25 -6.93
C PHE A 67 -25.01 -16.80 -6.24
N ALA A 68 -26.14 -16.72 -6.96
CA ALA A 68 -27.42 -16.25 -6.43
C ALA A 68 -27.76 -16.85 -5.05
N GLY A 69 -28.18 -15.99 -4.11
CA GLY A 69 -28.52 -16.38 -2.74
C GLY A 69 -27.34 -16.44 -1.77
N LYS A 70 -26.12 -16.08 -2.20
CA LYS A 70 -24.92 -15.97 -1.33
C LYS A 70 -24.64 -14.54 -0.85
N ASP A 71 -25.46 -13.58 -1.25
CA ASP A 71 -25.33 -12.15 -0.99
C ASP A 71 -26.31 -11.60 0.06
N ALA A 72 -27.12 -12.47 0.69
CA ALA A 72 -28.13 -12.06 1.68
C ALA A 72 -27.56 -11.23 2.84
N ASP A 73 -26.35 -11.56 3.28
CA ASP A 73 -25.67 -10.90 4.39
C ASP A 73 -24.81 -9.69 3.95
N TYR A 74 -24.79 -9.36 2.66
CA TYR A 74 -23.95 -8.28 2.13
C TYR A 74 -24.64 -6.93 2.34
N VAL A 75 -24.05 -6.09 3.19
CA VAL A 75 -24.60 -4.76 3.52
C VAL A 75 -23.82 -3.66 2.80
N ASN A 76 -22.50 -3.74 2.83
CA ASN A 76 -21.62 -2.75 2.22
C ASN A 76 -20.53 -3.40 1.37
N VAL A 77 -19.90 -2.61 0.53
CA VAL A 77 -18.67 -2.97 -0.17
C VAL A 77 -17.51 -2.06 0.25
N LYS A 78 -16.34 -2.65 0.44
CA LYS A 78 -15.08 -1.94 0.70
C LYS A 78 -14.15 -2.14 -0.49
N ILE A 79 -13.88 -1.06 -1.21
CA ILE A 79 -12.97 -1.04 -2.35
C ILE A 79 -11.57 -0.70 -1.84
N ARG A 80 -10.58 -1.52 -2.17
CA ARG A 80 -9.19 -1.37 -1.75
C ARG A 80 -8.21 -1.50 -2.90
N LEU A 81 -7.13 -0.74 -2.80
CA LEU A 81 -5.98 -0.82 -3.69
C LEU A 81 -4.96 -1.82 -3.13
N CYS A 82 -4.48 -2.73 -3.98
CA CYS A 82 -3.69 -3.88 -3.56
C CYS A 82 -2.38 -4.02 -4.36
N TYR A 83 -1.27 -4.31 -3.69
CA TYR A 83 0.03 -4.51 -4.36
C TYR A 83 0.06 -5.81 -5.18
N ALA A 84 0.48 -5.73 -6.44
CA ALA A 84 0.79 -6.91 -7.24
C ALA A 84 2.03 -7.65 -6.70
N PRO A 85 2.15 -8.98 -6.89
CA PRO A 85 3.28 -9.77 -6.35
C PRO A 85 4.65 -9.21 -6.70
N VAL A 86 4.83 -8.72 -7.93
CA VAL A 86 6.06 -8.09 -8.43
C VAL A 86 6.49 -6.87 -7.60
N SER A 87 5.54 -6.21 -6.94
CA SER A 87 5.76 -5.04 -6.09
C SER A 87 5.86 -5.37 -4.59
N GLN A 88 5.81 -6.66 -4.22
CA GLN A 88 5.93 -7.15 -2.84
C GLN A 88 7.32 -7.72 -2.51
N THR A 89 8.13 -8.05 -3.52
CA THR A 89 9.49 -8.61 -3.35
C THR A 89 10.35 -7.70 -2.48
N ASP A 90 11.00 -8.27 -1.46
CA ASP A 90 11.84 -7.56 -0.47
C ASP A 90 11.16 -6.42 0.31
N ARG A 91 9.83 -6.32 0.24
CA ARG A 91 9.04 -5.31 0.94
C ARG A 91 8.12 -5.98 1.95
N GLY A 92 8.64 -6.34 3.12
CA GLY A 92 7.87 -7.01 4.19
C GLY A 92 6.62 -6.24 4.63
N TRP A 93 6.59 -4.92 4.44
CA TRP A 93 5.43 -4.07 4.71
C TRP A 93 4.31 -4.15 3.66
N ARG A 94 4.51 -4.84 2.53
CA ARG A 94 3.52 -5.12 1.47
C ARG A 94 3.10 -6.60 1.40
N LYS A 95 3.57 -7.43 2.36
CA LYS A 95 3.46 -8.88 2.29
C LYS A 95 2.02 -9.38 2.45
N THR A 96 1.65 -10.31 1.57
CA THR A 96 0.37 -11.04 1.67
C THR A 96 0.36 -11.97 2.88
N LYS A 97 -0.71 -11.93 3.68
CA LYS A 97 -1.03 -12.93 4.71
C LYS A 97 -2.45 -13.43 4.52
N ASP A 98 -2.70 -14.65 4.99
CA ASP A 98 -4.02 -15.26 4.90
C ASP A 98 -5.01 -14.63 5.88
N ASP A 99 -4.58 -14.38 7.11
CA ASP A 99 -5.33 -13.59 8.09
C ASP A 99 -5.46 -12.14 7.59
N LEU A 100 -6.69 -11.72 7.24
CA LEU A 100 -6.98 -10.41 6.67
C LEU A 100 -6.67 -9.26 7.61
N HIS A 101 -6.66 -9.48 8.92
CA HIS A 101 -6.23 -8.44 9.86
C HIS A 101 -4.73 -8.16 9.70
N LYS A 102 -3.95 -9.19 9.38
CA LYS A 102 -2.49 -9.11 9.21
C LYS A 102 -2.07 -8.91 7.75
N ASP A 103 -2.99 -8.97 6.78
CA ASP A 103 -2.71 -8.78 5.36
C ASP A 103 -2.38 -7.31 5.05
N LYS A 104 -1.16 -7.07 4.56
CA LYS A 104 -0.69 -5.74 4.17
C LYS A 104 -0.78 -5.50 2.66
N THR A 105 -1.28 -6.47 1.90
CA THR A 105 -1.40 -6.37 0.44
C THR A 105 -2.32 -5.22 0.04
N CYS A 106 -3.46 -5.09 0.72
CA CYS A 106 -4.53 -4.15 0.39
C CYS A 106 -4.65 -3.10 1.50
N SER A 107 -3.61 -2.29 1.68
CA SER A 107 -3.51 -1.32 2.78
C SER A 107 -4.34 -0.07 2.53
N LYS A 108 -4.45 0.40 1.28
CA LYS A 108 -5.11 1.66 0.94
C LYS A 108 -6.59 1.44 0.61
N GLY A 109 -7.47 2.08 1.37
CA GLY A 109 -8.89 2.17 1.06
C GLY A 109 -9.16 3.18 -0.04
N ILE A 110 -10.01 2.81 -1.00
CA ILE A 110 -10.44 3.67 -2.11
C ILE A 110 -11.82 4.28 -1.79
N ALA A 111 -12.81 3.43 -1.53
CA ALA A 111 -14.17 3.84 -1.24
C ALA A 111 -14.91 2.79 -0.39
N LYS A 112 -15.96 3.23 0.28
CA LYS A 112 -16.97 2.37 0.90
C LYS A 112 -18.32 2.75 0.34
N GLN A 113 -19.09 1.77 -0.12
CA GLN A 113 -20.40 2.01 -0.73
C GLN A 113 -21.41 1.01 -0.18
N LYS A 114 -22.70 1.33 -0.26
CA LYS A 114 -23.76 0.38 0.03
C LYS A 114 -23.76 -0.73 -1.03
N TYR A 115 -24.01 -1.97 -0.61
CA TYR A 115 -24.11 -3.09 -1.53
C TYR A 115 -25.40 -3.00 -2.37
N VAL A 116 -25.28 -3.30 -3.66
CA VAL A 116 -26.36 -3.40 -4.64
C VAL A 116 -25.95 -4.49 -5.63
N ALA A 117 -26.81 -5.49 -5.85
CA ALA A 117 -26.47 -6.66 -6.68
C ALA A 117 -26.11 -6.29 -8.13
N THR A 118 -26.81 -5.31 -8.73
CA THR A 118 -26.51 -4.78 -10.06
C THR A 118 -25.12 -4.16 -10.16
N GLY A 119 -24.51 -3.82 -9.01
CA GLY A 119 -23.22 -3.19 -8.95
C GLY A 119 -23.28 -1.67 -8.94
N ASN A 120 -22.11 -1.07 -8.80
CA ASN A 120 -21.91 0.38 -8.88
C ASN A 120 -20.53 0.70 -9.47
N THR A 121 -20.35 1.94 -9.89
CA THR A 121 -19.10 2.49 -10.38
C THR A 121 -18.66 3.66 -9.51
N THR A 122 -17.37 3.75 -9.24
CA THR A 122 -16.75 4.86 -8.51
C THR A 122 -15.56 5.37 -9.27
N THR A 123 -15.48 6.68 -9.43
CA THR A 123 -14.28 7.36 -9.92
C THR A 123 -13.49 7.87 -8.73
N TRP A 124 -12.26 7.39 -8.59
CA TRP A 124 -11.36 7.79 -7.51
C TRP A 124 -10.14 8.49 -8.07
N ARG A 125 -9.86 9.70 -7.59
CA ARG A 125 -8.61 10.39 -7.92
C ARG A 125 -7.47 9.74 -7.14
N ILE A 126 -6.41 9.34 -7.85
CA ILE A 126 -5.24 8.72 -7.21
C ILE A 126 -4.58 9.78 -6.33
N THR A 127 -4.55 9.55 -5.02
CA THR A 127 -4.03 10.53 -4.05
C THR A 127 -2.50 10.52 -4.00
N LYS A 128 -1.90 11.66 -3.64
CA LYS A 128 -0.43 11.85 -3.63
C LYS A 128 0.31 10.95 -2.63
N ASP A 129 -0.38 10.40 -1.64
CA ASP A 129 0.17 9.51 -0.62
C ASP A 129 0.25 8.04 -1.07
N VAL A 130 -0.19 7.72 -2.28
CA VAL A 130 -0.06 6.38 -2.85
C VAL A 130 1.39 6.19 -3.32
N PRO A 131 2.12 5.20 -2.79
CA PRO A 131 3.50 4.98 -3.21
C PRO A 131 3.57 4.36 -4.60
N GLY A 132 4.66 4.60 -5.31
CA GLY A 132 4.92 4.00 -6.61
C GLY A 132 4.99 2.48 -6.54
N ALA A 133 4.15 1.81 -7.33
CA ALA A 133 4.13 0.36 -7.47
C ALA A 133 3.19 -0.09 -8.61
N ILE A 134 3.19 -1.40 -8.86
CA ILE A 134 2.19 -2.08 -9.67
C ILE A 134 1.08 -2.60 -8.76
N TYR A 135 -0.17 -2.29 -9.14
CA TYR A 135 -1.36 -2.51 -8.32
C TYR A 135 -2.45 -3.27 -9.08
N PHE A 136 -3.39 -3.80 -8.30
CA PHE A 136 -4.71 -4.25 -8.74
C PHE A 136 -5.76 -3.77 -7.73
N VAL A 137 -7.04 -3.83 -8.10
CA VAL A 137 -8.14 -3.46 -7.21
C VAL A 137 -8.81 -4.72 -6.67
N ARG A 138 -9.15 -4.69 -5.37
CA ARG A 138 -9.97 -5.70 -4.72
C ARG A 138 -11.15 -5.04 -4.02
N VAL A 139 -12.32 -5.63 -4.21
CA VAL A 139 -13.57 -5.24 -3.56
C VAL A 139 -13.95 -6.34 -2.59
N TYR A 140 -14.29 -5.97 -1.37
CA TYR A 140 -14.82 -6.89 -0.36
C TYR A 140 -16.29 -6.60 -0.13
N ALA A 141 -17.13 -7.63 -0.15
CA ALA A 141 -18.47 -7.55 0.42
C ALA A 141 -18.36 -7.74 1.94
N VAL A 142 -19.06 -6.89 2.69
CA VAL A 142 -19.03 -6.92 4.16
C VAL A 142 -20.42 -6.89 4.75
N ASP A 143 -20.56 -7.48 5.93
CA ASP A 143 -21.76 -7.42 6.76
C ASP A 143 -21.93 -6.03 7.43
N ALA A 144 -22.95 -5.90 8.29
CA ALA A 144 -23.20 -4.70 9.08
C ALA A 144 -22.08 -4.36 10.07
N LEU A 145 -21.36 -5.38 10.57
CA LEU A 145 -20.22 -5.23 11.48
C LEU A 145 -18.93 -4.88 10.74
N GLY A 146 -18.93 -4.99 9.41
CA GLY A 146 -17.80 -4.73 8.54
C GLY A 146 -16.87 -5.92 8.32
N THR A 147 -17.26 -7.14 8.72
CA THR A 147 -16.57 -8.41 8.50
C THR A 147 -16.59 -8.75 7.02
N GLN A 148 -15.46 -9.17 6.46
CA GLN A 148 -15.39 -9.58 5.06
C GLN A 148 -16.06 -10.94 4.87
N LEU A 149 -17.06 -11.01 3.99
CA LEU A 149 -17.80 -12.25 3.69
C LEU A 149 -17.44 -12.82 2.31
N ALA A 150 -17.10 -11.94 1.36
CA ALA A 150 -16.67 -12.33 0.04
C ALA A 150 -15.79 -11.26 -0.60
N PHE A 151 -15.21 -11.58 -1.75
CA PHE A 151 -14.40 -10.63 -2.50
C PHE A 151 -14.59 -10.73 -4.01
N GLY A 152 -14.07 -9.72 -4.69
CA GLY A 152 -13.78 -9.71 -6.12
C GLY A 152 -12.49 -8.93 -6.34
N GLN A 153 -11.78 -9.22 -7.43
CA GLN A 153 -10.57 -8.48 -7.78
C GLN A 153 -10.41 -8.38 -9.30
N THR A 154 -9.64 -7.42 -9.78
CA THR A 154 -9.46 -7.20 -11.22
C THR A 154 -8.53 -8.23 -11.88
N THR A 155 -7.68 -8.87 -11.08
CA THR A 155 -6.67 -9.83 -11.53
C THR A 155 -7.14 -11.29 -11.37
N ASP A 156 -6.45 -12.19 -12.08
CA ASP A 156 -6.55 -13.64 -11.96
C ASP A 156 -6.08 -14.19 -10.59
N LYS A 157 -6.06 -15.52 -10.43
CA LYS A 157 -5.63 -16.18 -9.18
C LYS A 157 -4.12 -15.97 -8.91
N ASN A 158 -3.30 -15.93 -9.95
CA ASN A 158 -1.84 -15.76 -9.84
C ASN A 158 -1.42 -14.28 -9.73
N LYS A 159 -2.37 -13.35 -9.87
CA LYS A 159 -2.18 -11.91 -9.76
C LYS A 159 -1.23 -11.34 -10.83
N THR A 160 -1.36 -11.79 -12.07
CA THR A 160 -0.49 -11.42 -13.20
C THR A 160 -1.20 -10.63 -14.30
N THR A 161 -2.54 -10.59 -14.31
CA THR A 161 -3.33 -9.93 -15.37
C THR A 161 -4.07 -8.68 -14.88
N ASN A 162 -4.39 -7.74 -15.78
CA ASN A 162 -5.10 -6.49 -15.45
C ASN A 162 -4.47 -5.70 -14.30
N LEU A 163 -3.13 -5.66 -14.30
CA LEU A 163 -2.34 -4.84 -13.41
C LEU A 163 -2.14 -3.45 -14.02
N PHE A 164 -1.95 -2.46 -13.17
CA PHE A 164 -1.63 -1.10 -13.59
C PHE A 164 -0.55 -0.52 -12.70
N GLU A 165 0.29 0.32 -13.29
CA GLU A 165 1.38 0.98 -12.60
C GLU A 165 0.93 2.36 -12.12
N ILE A 166 1.21 2.66 -10.86
CA ILE A 166 1.05 4.02 -10.32
C ILE A 166 2.44 4.62 -10.19
N VAL A 167 2.65 5.73 -10.89
CA VAL A 167 3.88 6.52 -10.82
C VAL A 167 3.70 7.58 -9.73
N PRO A 168 4.55 7.59 -8.69
CA PRO A 168 4.47 8.57 -7.62
C PRO A 168 4.95 9.93 -8.13
N ILE A 169 4.62 10.99 -7.40
CA ILE A 169 5.29 12.28 -7.60
C ILE A 169 6.76 12.08 -7.24
N SER A 170 7.64 12.31 -8.22
CA SER A 170 9.08 12.33 -7.96
C SER A 170 9.38 13.46 -6.97
N GLY A 171 9.84 13.11 -5.76
CA GLY A 171 10.42 14.07 -4.82
C GLY A 171 11.82 14.54 -5.22
N ARG A 172 12.40 13.94 -6.27
CA ARG A 172 13.66 14.34 -6.88
C ARG A 172 13.40 15.54 -7.78
N HIS A 173 13.36 16.72 -7.17
CA HIS A 173 13.29 17.98 -7.90
C HIS A 173 14.61 18.23 -8.65
N ALA A 174 14.55 18.79 -9.86
CA ALA A 174 15.75 19.13 -10.63
C ALA A 174 16.74 20.00 -9.84
N SER A 175 16.24 20.82 -8.91
CA SER A 175 17.08 21.62 -7.99
C SER A 175 17.96 20.77 -7.08
N VAL A 176 17.47 19.63 -6.58
CA VAL A 176 18.24 18.71 -5.72
C VAL A 176 19.34 18.03 -6.53
N ASP A 177 19.07 17.66 -7.78
CA ASP A 177 20.08 17.09 -8.67
C ASP A 177 21.18 18.09 -9.01
N VAL A 178 20.79 19.33 -9.32
CA VAL A 178 21.76 20.40 -9.60
C VAL A 178 22.59 20.71 -8.35
N ALA A 179 21.97 20.82 -7.18
CA ALA A 179 22.69 21.06 -5.94
C ALA A 179 23.69 19.94 -5.63
N ALA A 180 23.28 18.68 -5.79
CA ALA A 180 24.16 17.52 -5.60
C ALA A 180 25.36 17.54 -6.56
N ALA A 181 25.14 17.89 -7.83
CA ALA A 181 26.21 18.05 -8.81
C ALA A 181 27.20 19.16 -8.42
N VAL A 182 26.70 20.34 -8.05
CA VAL A 182 27.54 21.48 -7.65
C VAL A 182 28.36 21.15 -6.41
N PHE A 183 27.75 20.58 -5.36
CA PHE A 183 28.47 20.21 -4.14
C PHE A 183 29.52 19.11 -4.39
N SER A 184 29.24 18.17 -5.29
CA SER A 184 30.21 17.12 -5.67
C SER A 184 31.43 17.73 -6.37
N VAL A 185 31.22 18.63 -7.34
CA VAL A 185 32.31 19.32 -8.03
C VAL A 185 33.10 20.21 -7.07
N PHE A 186 32.42 20.94 -6.17
CA PHE A 186 33.08 21.77 -5.18
C PHE A 186 33.93 20.94 -4.19
N SER A 187 33.44 19.79 -3.74
CA SER A 187 34.18 18.90 -2.85
C SER A 187 35.47 18.39 -3.50
N VAL A 188 35.39 17.91 -4.75
CA VAL A 188 36.57 17.41 -5.47
C VAL A 188 37.53 18.56 -5.79
N GLY A 189 36.99 19.69 -6.25
CA GLY A 189 37.78 20.87 -6.58
C GLY A 189 38.53 21.47 -5.38
N SER A 190 37.86 21.58 -4.23
CA SER A 190 38.47 22.08 -2.99
C SER A 190 39.57 21.16 -2.48
N LEU A 191 39.37 19.83 -2.54
CA LEU A 191 40.40 18.85 -2.19
C LEU A 191 41.62 18.95 -3.11
N MET A 192 41.41 18.98 -4.43
CA MET A 192 42.49 19.13 -5.41
C MET A 192 43.24 20.45 -5.23
N GLY A 193 42.52 21.54 -4.97
CA GLY A 193 43.10 22.85 -4.69
C GLY A 193 43.97 22.83 -3.43
N PHE A 194 43.48 22.24 -2.35
CA PHE A 194 44.22 22.10 -1.10
C PHE A 194 45.51 21.29 -1.28
N LEU A 195 45.42 20.11 -1.91
CA LEU A 195 46.59 19.27 -2.20
C LEU A 195 47.62 19.96 -3.09
N SER A 196 47.17 20.76 -4.06
CA SER A 196 48.05 21.52 -4.95
C SER A 196 48.80 22.63 -4.20
N LEU A 197 48.11 23.36 -3.32
CA LEU A 197 48.73 24.39 -2.49
C LEU A 197 49.72 23.79 -1.50
N GLU A 198 49.39 22.64 -0.90
CA GLU A 198 50.28 21.91 0.00
C GLU A 198 51.54 21.43 -0.73
N ALA A 199 51.42 20.87 -1.94
CA ALA A 199 52.54 20.45 -2.75
C ALA A 199 53.48 21.62 -3.13
N ILE A 200 52.93 22.79 -3.47
CA ILE A 200 53.72 24.00 -3.76
C ILE A 200 54.45 24.47 -2.51
N LYS A 201 53.80 24.47 -1.34
CA LYS A 201 54.41 24.85 -0.06
C LYS A 201 55.56 23.93 0.31
N GLN A 202 55.38 22.61 0.18
CA GLN A 202 56.43 21.61 0.43
C GLN A 202 57.64 21.81 -0.49
N ARG A 203 57.43 22.07 -1.78
CA ARG A 203 58.52 22.39 -2.73
C ARG A 203 59.29 23.65 -2.34
N LYS A 204 58.61 24.71 -1.90
CA LYS A 204 59.26 25.94 -1.42
C LYS A 204 60.07 25.74 -0.15
N LEU A 205 59.60 24.89 0.77
CA LEU A 205 60.34 24.54 1.99
C LEU A 205 61.60 23.73 1.66
N ASN A 206 61.49 22.71 0.81
CA ASN A 206 62.65 21.91 0.38
C ASN A 206 63.68 22.74 -0.41
N GLY A 207 63.24 23.70 -1.23
CA GLY A 207 64.14 24.60 -1.95
C GLY A 207 64.87 25.61 -1.05
N LYS A 208 64.33 25.93 0.13
CA LYS A 208 65.01 26.79 1.12
C LYS A 208 65.94 26.05 2.07
N ALA A 209 65.78 24.73 2.23
CA ALA A 209 66.63 23.91 3.10
C ALA A 209 67.92 23.42 2.42
N GLY A 210 68.04 23.58 1.09
CA GLY A 210 69.21 23.20 0.29
C GLY A 210 70.14 24.36 -0.10
N GLN A 211 69.94 25.55 0.46
CA GLN A 211 70.77 26.75 0.26
C GLN A 211 71.31 27.22 1.62
#